data_AF-A0A815H0Z0-F1
#
_entry.id   AF-A0A815H0Z0-F1
#
_cell.length_a   1.000
_cell.length_b   1.000
_cell.length_c   1.000
_cell.angle_alpha   90.00
_cell.angle_beta   90.00
_cell.angle_gamma   90.00
#
_symmetry.space_group_name_H-M   'P 1'
#
loop_
_entity.id
_entity.type
_entity.pdbx_description
1 polymer ?
#
loop_
_entity_poly.entity_id
_entity_poly.type
_entity_poly.pdbx_seq_one_letter_code
_entity_poly.pdbx_strand_id
1 'polypeptide(L)'
;MMIIDENNSINETLNWAEVTATRLVICYYNETSGIWLNELAWQSGNTLESLANFLSHLDSPLKYVFNNTFIKTGMFIGGDCFDDYQWWLLGWLQAYSVDQNINYLHRAADIYDIIVDKAWNVTQCSGGIQWCPTNGYKNAITNELFLSCSMRLHPYATILGKSSTYYLNWALKEWQWFENSGIINADYLINDGLNSNDNICVNNNQTTWTYNQGVILSGLALLYNATNNKTLLNIAQNIADATIQKLTYSNGILKEPCEPNCDNDQKLFKGIFVRHLSYLLPYLIDPIHIQKYTLFLQQNAISVSMTNRCELDGLFGLFWNNTSINNCDSTRDTATTSSVLDLFLSIVNTQQQITTSNWILLGMGNCMDDQNFSMSNFYKNDVTENICRTTADNDIGAIAYDYELKCNGNGFCRIRTLSDRSLTPTGWTYEVGNAITVTRTNKIILTNCYLRTN
;
A
#
# COMPACT_ATOMS: atom_id res chain seq x y z
N MET A 1 30.08 -2.26 4.19
CA MET A 1 29.15 -1.12 4.24
C MET A 1 29.02 -0.62 2.82
N MET A 2 28.04 -1.15 2.07
CA MET A 2 27.82 -0.76 0.68
C MET A 2 26.84 0.41 0.76
N ILE A 3 27.35 1.62 0.53
CA ILE A 3 26.50 2.81 0.38
C ILE A 3 25.79 2.61 -0.96
N ILE A 4 24.53 2.22 -0.88
CA ILE A 4 23.63 2.22 -2.03
C ILE A 4 23.53 3.69 -2.44
N ASP A 5 23.98 4.00 -3.64
CA ASP A 5 23.85 5.34 -4.24
C ASP A 5 22.36 5.73 -4.21
N GLU A 6 22.02 6.80 -3.49
CA GLU A 6 20.65 7.13 -3.09
C GLU A 6 19.70 7.23 -4.31
N ASN A 7 20.23 7.64 -5.47
CA ASN A 7 19.46 7.74 -6.72
C ASN A 7 19.24 6.41 -7.46
N ASN A 8 20.09 5.39 -7.25
CA ASN A 8 19.86 4.05 -7.81
C ASN A 8 18.78 3.28 -7.01
N SER A 9 18.55 3.65 -5.74
CA SER A 9 17.65 2.94 -4.82
C SER A 9 16.15 3.15 -5.12
N ILE A 10 15.74 4.35 -5.59
CA ILE A 10 14.33 4.68 -5.88
C ILE A 10 13.81 3.81 -7.03
N ASN A 11 14.61 3.79 -8.10
CA ASN A 11 14.30 3.12 -9.36
C ASN A 11 14.22 1.60 -9.19
N GLU A 12 15.08 1.04 -8.35
CA GLU A 12 15.02 -0.38 -7.97
C GLU A 12 13.76 -0.67 -7.14
N THR A 13 13.41 0.21 -6.20
CA THR A 13 12.25 0.01 -5.32
C THR A 13 10.91 0.15 -6.05
N LEU A 14 10.79 1.11 -6.97
CA LEU A 14 9.61 1.23 -7.83
C LEU A 14 9.45 0.02 -8.76
N ASN A 15 10.56 -0.53 -9.27
CA ASN A 15 10.55 -1.77 -10.04
C ASN A 15 10.08 -2.96 -9.17
N TRP A 16 10.51 -3.05 -7.92
CA TRP A 16 10.00 -4.04 -6.97
C TRP A 16 8.50 -3.88 -6.70
N ALA A 17 8.02 -2.66 -6.52
CA ALA A 17 6.59 -2.38 -6.36
C ALA A 17 5.80 -2.83 -7.60
N GLU A 18 6.27 -2.50 -8.81
CA GLU A 18 5.63 -2.89 -10.05
C GLU A 18 5.51 -4.41 -10.20
N VAL A 19 6.63 -5.12 -10.05
CA VAL A 19 6.66 -6.59 -10.13
C VAL A 19 5.70 -7.22 -9.11
N THR A 20 5.62 -6.64 -7.91
CA THR A 20 4.73 -7.11 -6.85
C THR A 20 3.27 -6.85 -7.17
N ALA A 21 2.92 -5.64 -7.61
CA ALA A 21 1.57 -5.26 -8.00
C ALA A 21 1.05 -6.07 -9.20
N THR A 22 1.87 -6.24 -10.25
CA THR A 22 1.55 -7.09 -11.39
C THR A 22 1.28 -8.53 -10.95
N ARG A 23 2.09 -9.09 -10.05
CA ARG A 23 1.89 -10.45 -9.54
C ARG A 23 0.58 -10.60 -8.77
N LEU A 24 0.27 -9.64 -7.89
CA LEU A 24 -1.00 -9.61 -7.17
C LEU A 24 -2.19 -9.63 -8.13
N VAL A 25 -2.16 -8.83 -9.19
CA VAL A 25 -3.25 -8.80 -10.18
C VAL A 25 -3.27 -10.06 -11.05
N ILE A 26 -2.20 -10.34 -11.79
CA ILE A 26 -2.21 -11.39 -12.82
C ILE A 26 -2.41 -12.80 -12.24
N CYS A 27 -1.86 -13.07 -11.06
CA CYS A 27 -1.89 -14.39 -10.46
C CYS A 27 -3.05 -14.59 -9.45
N TYR A 28 -3.47 -13.54 -8.74
CA TYR A 28 -4.36 -13.68 -7.58
C TYR A 28 -5.64 -12.86 -7.67
N TYR A 29 -5.76 -11.86 -8.55
CA TYR A 29 -7.02 -11.16 -8.73
C TYR A 29 -8.03 -12.05 -9.48
N ASN A 30 -9.20 -12.24 -8.89
CA ASN A 30 -10.27 -13.02 -9.50
C ASN A 30 -11.22 -12.09 -10.26
N GLU A 31 -11.14 -12.11 -11.59
CA GLU A 31 -11.97 -11.28 -12.47
C GLU A 31 -13.48 -11.49 -12.29
N THR A 32 -13.89 -12.67 -11.85
CA THR A 32 -15.31 -13.02 -11.70
C THR A 32 -15.89 -12.38 -10.45
N SER A 33 -15.17 -12.44 -9.32
CA SER A 33 -15.62 -11.89 -8.04
C SER A 33 -15.17 -10.45 -7.80
N GLY A 34 -14.16 -9.98 -8.54
CA GLY A 34 -13.57 -8.66 -8.38
C GLY A 34 -12.78 -8.47 -7.08
N ILE A 35 -12.26 -9.55 -6.50
CA ILE A 35 -11.47 -9.54 -5.27
C ILE A 35 -10.27 -10.48 -5.42
N TRP A 36 -9.26 -10.34 -4.57
CA TRP A 36 -8.09 -11.19 -4.62
C TRP A 36 -8.32 -12.53 -3.90
N LEU A 37 -7.73 -13.59 -4.44
CA LEU A 37 -7.78 -14.94 -3.88
C LEU A 37 -6.87 -15.06 -2.66
N ASN A 38 -7.20 -15.99 -1.76
CA ASN A 38 -6.47 -16.25 -0.52
C ASN A 38 -6.42 -15.04 0.44
N GLU A 39 -7.36 -14.12 0.28
CA GLU A 39 -7.59 -12.97 1.16
C GLU A 39 -9.01 -13.04 1.74
N LEU A 40 -9.16 -12.50 2.95
CA LEU A 40 -10.46 -12.09 3.48
C LEU A 40 -10.93 -10.84 2.72
N ALA A 41 -12.23 -10.58 2.72
CA ALA A 41 -12.77 -9.52 1.88
C ALA A 41 -12.26 -8.12 2.23
N TRP A 42 -12.07 -7.80 3.51
CA TRP A 42 -11.51 -6.52 3.93
C TRP A 42 -10.06 -6.36 3.45
N GLN A 43 -9.29 -7.46 3.37
CA GLN A 43 -7.92 -7.47 2.90
C GLN A 43 -7.85 -7.07 1.42
N SER A 44 -8.83 -7.48 0.62
CA SER A 44 -8.94 -7.02 -0.77
C SER A 44 -9.25 -5.52 -0.89
N GLY A 45 -9.95 -4.93 0.10
CA GLY A 45 -10.09 -3.48 0.20
C GLY A 45 -8.74 -2.79 0.45
N ASN A 46 -7.91 -3.36 1.33
CA ASN A 46 -6.54 -2.90 1.54
C ASN A 46 -5.65 -3.07 0.29
N THR A 47 -5.71 -4.24 -0.36
CA THR A 47 -4.92 -4.53 -1.57
C THR A 47 -5.34 -3.64 -2.74
N LEU A 48 -6.62 -3.26 -2.85
CA LEU A 48 -7.09 -2.23 -3.78
C LEU A 48 -6.44 -0.87 -3.47
N GLU A 49 -6.35 -0.46 -2.21
CA GLU A 49 -5.64 0.76 -1.81
C GLU A 49 -4.16 0.70 -2.18
N SER A 50 -3.46 -0.41 -1.90
CA SER A 50 -2.06 -0.62 -2.26
C SER A 50 -1.84 -0.54 -3.77
N LEU A 51 -2.71 -1.18 -4.57
CA LEU A 51 -2.67 -1.09 -6.03
C LEU A 51 -2.92 0.35 -6.51
N ALA A 52 -3.87 1.05 -5.91
CA ALA A 52 -4.15 2.43 -6.26
C ALA A 52 -3.01 3.40 -5.88
N ASN A 53 -2.32 3.15 -4.76
CA ASN A 53 -1.09 3.87 -4.44
C ASN A 53 -0.01 3.63 -5.50
N PHE A 54 0.20 2.38 -5.92
CA PHE A 54 1.12 2.06 -7.01
C PHE A 54 0.78 2.82 -8.31
N LEU A 55 -0.49 2.77 -8.73
CA LEU A 55 -0.98 3.43 -9.94
C LEU A 55 -1.02 4.96 -9.86
N SER A 56 -0.74 5.55 -8.69
CA SER A 56 -0.57 7.00 -8.57
C SER A 56 0.81 7.48 -9.05
N HIS A 57 1.79 6.58 -9.13
CA HIS A 57 3.15 6.91 -9.57
C HIS A 57 3.39 6.71 -11.07
N LEU A 58 2.53 5.95 -11.75
CA LEU A 58 2.70 5.60 -13.17
C LEU A 58 1.40 5.13 -13.81
N ASP A 59 1.28 5.31 -15.12
CA ASP A 59 0.19 4.75 -15.91
C ASP A 59 0.45 3.27 -16.24
N SER A 60 -0.56 2.43 -16.11
CA SER A 60 -0.42 0.97 -16.27
C SER A 60 -1.74 0.30 -16.67
N PRO A 61 -1.70 -0.77 -17.49
CA PRO A 61 -2.87 -1.56 -17.83
C PRO A 61 -3.68 -2.03 -16.61
N LEU A 62 -3.03 -2.26 -15.47
CA LEU A 62 -3.68 -2.79 -14.25
C LEU A 62 -4.81 -1.90 -13.72
N LYS A 63 -4.93 -0.65 -14.19
CA LYS A 63 -5.99 0.29 -13.84
C LYS A 63 -7.41 -0.25 -14.14
N TYR A 64 -7.57 -1.20 -15.07
CA TYR A 64 -8.86 -1.86 -15.31
C TYR A 64 -9.46 -2.53 -14.06
N VAL A 65 -8.61 -2.94 -13.11
CA VAL A 65 -9.00 -3.60 -11.85
C VAL A 65 -9.98 -2.74 -11.07
N PHE A 66 -9.84 -1.41 -11.07
CA PHE A 66 -10.75 -0.52 -10.33
C PHE A 66 -12.19 -0.66 -10.80
N ASN A 67 -12.41 -0.56 -12.11
CA ASN A 67 -13.75 -0.63 -12.69
C ASN A 67 -14.31 -2.06 -12.57
N ASN A 68 -13.49 -3.09 -12.82
CA ASN A 68 -13.95 -4.47 -12.66
C ASN A 68 -14.35 -4.75 -11.20
N THR A 69 -13.51 -4.40 -10.23
CA THR A 69 -13.80 -4.50 -8.79
C THR A 69 -15.11 -3.77 -8.48
N PHE A 70 -15.28 -2.54 -8.97
CA PHE A 70 -16.45 -1.72 -8.68
C PHE A 70 -17.77 -2.33 -9.19
N ILE A 71 -17.73 -2.96 -10.36
CA ILE A 71 -18.89 -3.63 -10.98
C ILE A 71 -19.20 -4.95 -10.28
N LYS A 72 -18.17 -5.73 -9.92
CA LYS A 72 -18.34 -7.06 -9.33
C LYS A 72 -18.68 -7.03 -7.85
N THR A 73 -18.29 -5.96 -7.17
CA THR A 73 -18.48 -5.81 -5.73
C THR A 73 -19.58 -4.81 -5.41
N GLY A 74 -20.35 -5.11 -4.37
CA GLY A 74 -21.32 -4.20 -3.80
C GLY A 74 -20.69 -3.17 -2.86
N MET A 75 -21.52 -2.46 -2.11
CA MET A 75 -21.07 -1.54 -1.06
C MET A 75 -20.59 -2.27 0.20
N PHE A 76 -21.18 -3.43 0.50
CA PHE A 76 -20.85 -4.26 1.66
C PHE A 76 -20.20 -5.56 1.19
N ILE A 77 -18.91 -5.72 1.46
CA ILE A 77 -18.12 -6.85 0.94
C ILE A 77 -17.44 -7.57 2.11
N GLY A 78 -17.88 -8.82 2.32
CA GLY A 78 -17.28 -9.87 3.14
C GLY A 78 -16.93 -9.58 4.59
N GLY A 79 -17.76 -8.78 5.27
CA GLY A 79 -17.84 -8.78 6.72
C GLY A 79 -19.08 -8.03 7.20
N ASP A 80 -19.60 -8.40 8.37
CA ASP A 80 -20.75 -7.76 9.00
C ASP A 80 -20.34 -6.55 9.87
N CYS A 81 -19.04 -6.21 9.93
CA CYS A 81 -18.46 -5.23 10.85
C CYS A 81 -18.00 -3.95 10.14
N PHE A 82 -17.87 -2.86 10.90
CA PHE A 82 -17.68 -1.52 10.37
C PHE A 82 -16.23 -1.18 9.99
N ASP A 83 -15.24 -1.89 10.53
CA ASP A 83 -13.85 -1.82 10.04
C ASP A 83 -13.72 -2.35 8.60
N ASP A 84 -14.32 -3.50 8.30
CA ASP A 84 -14.29 -4.10 6.96
C ASP A 84 -14.76 -3.10 5.88
N TYR A 85 -15.85 -2.38 6.16
CA TYR A 85 -16.36 -1.36 5.24
C TYR A 85 -15.39 -0.19 5.06
N GLN A 86 -14.70 0.20 6.12
CA GLN A 86 -13.77 1.33 6.09
C GLN A 86 -12.50 1.02 5.30
N TRP A 87 -12.02 -0.22 5.29
CA TRP A 87 -10.93 -0.64 4.39
C TRP A 87 -11.29 -0.45 2.92
N TRP A 88 -12.53 -0.80 2.54
CA TRP A 88 -13.03 -0.55 1.19
C TRP A 88 -13.20 0.95 0.89
N LEU A 89 -13.65 1.75 1.86
CA LEU A 89 -13.74 3.20 1.73
C LEU A 89 -12.36 3.80 1.37
N LEU A 90 -11.31 3.45 2.12
CA LEU A 90 -9.95 3.92 1.86
C LEU A 90 -9.46 3.51 0.46
N GLY A 91 -9.73 2.26 0.05
CA GLY A 91 -9.45 1.77 -1.30
C GLY A 91 -10.15 2.57 -2.40
N TRP A 92 -11.46 2.87 -2.23
CA TRP A 92 -12.21 3.65 -3.21
C TRP A 92 -11.77 5.11 -3.29
N LEU A 93 -11.39 5.73 -2.17
CA LEU A 93 -10.82 7.08 -2.19
C LEU A 93 -9.49 7.11 -2.94
N GLN A 94 -8.62 6.12 -2.71
CA GLN A 94 -7.34 6.07 -3.41
C GLN A 94 -7.56 5.80 -4.91
N ALA A 95 -8.46 4.88 -5.27
CA ALA A 95 -8.82 4.64 -6.66
C ALA A 95 -9.40 5.90 -7.34
N TYR A 96 -10.25 6.67 -6.65
CA TYR A 96 -10.74 7.96 -7.14
C TYR A 96 -9.61 8.95 -7.42
N SER A 97 -8.59 9.02 -6.55
CA SER A 97 -7.46 9.93 -6.76
C SER A 97 -6.71 9.67 -8.07
N VAL A 98 -6.70 8.40 -8.54
CA VAL A 98 -6.00 7.96 -9.75
C VAL A 98 -6.88 7.97 -11.01
N ASP A 99 -8.14 7.53 -10.88
CA ASP A 99 -9.04 7.35 -12.02
C ASP A 99 -10.00 8.53 -12.23
N GLN A 100 -10.21 9.37 -11.21
CA GLN A 100 -11.17 10.48 -11.21
C GLN A 100 -12.62 10.06 -11.51
N ASN A 101 -12.92 8.76 -11.45
CA ASN A 101 -14.28 8.24 -11.56
C ASN A 101 -15.07 8.58 -10.29
N ILE A 102 -15.97 9.55 -10.41
CA ILE A 102 -16.74 10.10 -9.29
C ILE A 102 -17.56 9.05 -8.53
N ASN A 103 -17.90 7.93 -9.18
CA ASN A 103 -18.65 6.86 -8.52
C ASN A 103 -17.84 6.17 -7.40
N TYR A 104 -16.52 6.15 -7.49
CA TYR A 104 -15.65 5.64 -6.42
C TYR A 104 -15.71 6.56 -5.20
N LEU A 105 -15.66 7.88 -5.41
CA LEU A 105 -15.82 8.88 -4.35
C LEU A 105 -17.20 8.78 -3.68
N HIS A 106 -18.27 8.64 -4.47
CA HIS A 106 -19.62 8.45 -3.92
C HIS A 106 -19.73 7.16 -3.11
N ARG A 107 -19.21 6.02 -3.60
CA ARG A 107 -19.23 4.76 -2.84
C ARG A 107 -18.50 4.89 -1.50
N ALA A 108 -17.34 5.56 -1.48
CA ALA A 108 -16.63 5.85 -0.23
C ALA A 108 -17.46 6.70 0.75
N ALA A 109 -18.11 7.76 0.24
CA ALA A 109 -18.95 8.65 1.04
C ALA A 109 -20.21 7.94 1.58
N ASP A 110 -20.86 7.09 0.78
CA ASP A 110 -22.03 6.33 1.19
C ASP A 110 -21.70 5.35 2.32
N ILE A 111 -20.56 4.65 2.21
CA ILE A 111 -20.02 3.80 3.29
C ILE A 111 -19.83 4.62 4.57
N TYR A 112 -19.20 5.79 4.45
CA TYR A 112 -18.96 6.68 5.60
C TYR A 112 -20.26 7.10 6.29
N ASP A 113 -21.27 7.51 5.52
CA ASP A 113 -22.58 7.92 6.04
C ASP A 113 -23.26 6.78 6.82
N ILE A 114 -23.12 5.53 6.37
CA ILE A 114 -23.64 4.36 7.08
C ILE A 114 -22.93 4.16 8.42
N ILE A 115 -21.61 4.33 8.47
CA ILE A 115 -20.85 4.20 9.72
C ILE A 115 -21.27 5.29 10.71
N VAL A 116 -21.41 6.53 10.24
CA VAL A 116 -21.93 7.63 11.06
C VAL A 116 -23.30 7.31 11.65
N ASP A 117 -24.24 6.82 10.82
CA ASP A 117 -25.62 6.56 11.21
C ASP A 117 -25.75 5.32 12.13
N LYS A 118 -24.96 4.27 11.88
CA LYS A 118 -25.16 2.96 12.50
C LYS A 118 -24.15 2.61 13.59
N ALA A 119 -22.98 3.23 13.61
CA ALA A 119 -21.87 2.76 14.42
C ALA A 119 -21.38 3.74 15.49
N TRP A 120 -21.56 5.05 15.29
CA TRP A 120 -21.30 6.03 16.34
C TRP A 120 -22.32 5.87 17.48
N ASN A 121 -21.88 5.34 18.62
CA ASN A 121 -22.77 5.01 19.73
C ASN A 121 -22.36 5.78 21.00
N VAL A 122 -23.24 6.67 21.47
CA VAL A 122 -23.03 7.47 22.70
C VAL A 122 -23.56 6.81 23.97
N THR A 123 -24.38 5.76 23.84
CA THR A 123 -24.99 5.06 25.00
C THR A 123 -23.98 4.17 25.73
N GLN A 124 -22.91 3.77 25.04
CA GLN A 124 -21.80 2.99 25.56
C GLN A 124 -20.50 3.76 25.29
N CYS A 125 -19.60 3.81 26.28
CA CYS A 125 -18.32 4.53 26.18
C CYS A 125 -18.43 6.03 25.84
N SER A 126 -19.61 6.65 26.00
CA SER A 126 -19.87 8.06 25.68
C SER A 126 -19.52 8.47 24.24
N GLY A 127 -19.35 7.52 23.31
CA GLY A 127 -18.96 7.78 21.93
C GLY A 127 -18.18 6.65 21.28
N GLY A 128 -17.49 7.01 20.20
CA GLY A 128 -16.72 6.10 19.37
C GLY A 128 -17.59 5.26 18.44
N ILE A 129 -16.94 4.62 17.49
CA ILE A 129 -17.49 3.66 16.53
C ILE A 129 -17.44 2.26 17.14
N GLN A 130 -18.59 1.58 17.17
CA GLN A 130 -18.66 0.16 17.54
C GLN A 130 -18.12 -0.71 16.42
N TRP A 131 -17.47 -1.82 16.76
CA TRP A 131 -16.85 -2.72 15.80
C TRP A 131 -17.87 -3.36 14.88
N CYS A 132 -18.90 -3.99 15.44
CA CYS A 132 -19.95 -4.66 14.66
C CYS A 132 -21.35 -4.20 15.10
N PRO A 133 -22.38 -4.30 14.24
CA PRO A 133 -23.76 -3.97 14.58
C PRO A 133 -24.32 -4.74 15.78
N THR A 134 -23.77 -5.92 16.07
CA THR A 134 -24.29 -6.88 17.04
C THR A 134 -23.47 -6.96 18.34
N ASN A 135 -22.26 -6.39 18.36
CA ASN A 135 -21.42 -6.35 19.55
C ASN A 135 -21.05 -4.89 19.85
N GLY A 136 -21.40 -4.39 21.02
CA GLY A 136 -21.03 -3.03 21.46
C GLY A 136 -19.53 -2.85 21.73
N TYR A 137 -18.67 -3.69 21.14
CA TYR A 137 -17.24 -3.64 21.34
C TYR A 137 -16.65 -2.42 20.64
N LYS A 138 -15.73 -1.73 21.30
CA LYS A 138 -15.00 -0.58 20.77
C LYS A 138 -13.53 -0.99 20.64
N ASN A 139 -13.12 -1.38 19.44
CA ASN A 139 -11.72 -1.64 19.14
C ASN A 139 -11.04 -0.41 18.55
N ALA A 140 -9.71 -0.39 18.64
CA ALA A 140 -8.85 0.65 18.12
C ALA A 140 -9.05 0.82 16.62
N ILE A 141 -8.89 -0.26 15.85
CA ILE A 141 -8.86 -0.17 14.39
C ILE A 141 -10.10 0.47 13.78
N THR A 142 -11.30 0.12 14.24
CA THR A 142 -12.55 0.67 13.68
C THR A 142 -12.63 2.19 13.87
N ASN A 143 -12.09 2.69 14.99
CA ASN A 143 -12.10 4.11 15.35
C ASN A 143 -10.97 4.89 14.65
N GLU A 144 -9.78 4.30 14.55
CA GLU A 144 -8.65 4.87 13.81
C GLU A 144 -8.96 4.99 12.31
N LEU A 145 -9.58 3.96 11.73
CA LEU A 145 -10.10 3.99 10.38
C LEU A 145 -11.10 5.11 10.21
N PHE A 146 -11.99 5.32 11.17
CA PHE A 146 -13.01 6.38 11.07
C PHE A 146 -12.37 7.76 11.07
N LEU A 147 -11.37 8.00 11.93
CA LEU A 147 -10.59 9.23 11.92
C LEU A 147 -9.90 9.45 10.57
N SER A 148 -9.20 8.43 10.06
CA SER A 148 -8.49 8.50 8.79
C SER A 148 -9.43 8.70 7.59
N CYS A 149 -10.55 7.97 7.54
CA CYS A 149 -11.60 8.12 6.53
C CYS A 149 -12.19 9.53 6.54
N SER A 150 -12.53 10.05 7.74
CA SER A 150 -13.04 11.40 7.93
C SER A 150 -12.11 12.42 7.29
N MET A 151 -10.82 12.36 7.65
CA MET A 151 -9.86 13.34 7.17
C MET A 151 -9.52 13.20 5.68
N ARG A 152 -9.58 11.99 5.12
CA ARG A 152 -9.41 11.77 3.67
C ARG A 152 -10.62 12.20 2.84
N LEU A 153 -11.84 12.14 3.40
CA LEU A 153 -13.06 12.67 2.76
C LEU A 153 -13.19 14.18 2.87
N HIS A 154 -12.57 14.81 3.88
CA HIS A 154 -12.69 16.24 4.16
C HIS A 154 -12.48 17.16 2.93
N PRO A 155 -11.45 16.96 2.07
CA PRO A 155 -11.26 17.79 0.87
C PRO A 155 -12.42 17.73 -0.13
N TYR A 156 -13.24 16.68 -0.09
CA TYR A 156 -14.31 16.41 -1.05
C TYR A 156 -15.71 16.76 -0.53
N ALA A 157 -15.81 17.35 0.67
CA ALA A 157 -17.07 17.59 1.36
C ALA A 157 -18.11 18.32 0.50
N THR A 158 -17.71 19.39 -0.16
CA THR A 158 -18.62 20.22 -0.97
C THR A 158 -19.09 19.52 -2.24
N ILE A 159 -18.20 18.77 -2.90
CA ILE A 159 -18.54 17.94 -4.08
C ILE A 159 -19.55 16.85 -3.70
N LEU A 160 -19.44 16.32 -2.48
CA LEU A 160 -20.34 15.34 -1.90
C LEU A 160 -21.64 15.95 -1.31
N GLY A 161 -21.88 17.24 -1.51
CA GLY A 161 -23.08 17.91 -1.01
C GLY A 161 -23.15 18.07 0.51
N LYS A 162 -22.02 17.95 1.21
CA LYS A 162 -21.88 18.17 2.65
C LYS A 162 -21.35 19.59 2.92
N SER A 163 -21.55 20.08 4.15
CA SER A 163 -20.84 21.27 4.62
C SER A 163 -19.33 21.05 4.53
N SER A 164 -18.56 22.08 4.18
CA SER A 164 -17.08 22.00 4.09
C SER A 164 -16.44 21.51 5.38
N THR A 165 -17.09 21.71 6.54
CA THR A 165 -16.60 21.27 7.85
C THR A 165 -17.15 19.92 8.32
N TYR A 166 -18.03 19.26 7.54
CA TYR A 166 -18.74 18.05 7.98
C TYR A 166 -17.80 16.94 8.46
N TYR A 167 -16.86 16.53 7.61
CA TYR A 167 -15.92 15.46 7.95
C TYR A 167 -14.87 15.90 8.99
N LEU A 168 -14.43 17.17 8.96
CA LEU A 168 -13.52 17.72 9.97
C LEU A 168 -14.14 17.68 11.37
N ASN A 169 -15.43 18.02 11.49
CA ASN A 169 -16.13 17.98 12.77
C ASN A 169 -16.23 16.55 13.33
N TRP A 170 -16.45 15.57 12.45
CA TRP A 170 -16.42 14.16 12.86
C TRP A 170 -15.02 13.71 13.27
N ALA A 171 -13.98 14.07 12.53
CA ALA A 171 -12.60 13.77 12.88
C ALA A 171 -12.21 14.36 14.24
N LEU A 172 -12.59 15.61 14.52
CA LEU A 172 -12.35 16.25 15.82
C LEU A 172 -13.07 15.52 16.96
N LYS A 173 -14.32 15.11 16.72
CA LYS A 173 -15.14 14.37 17.71
C LYS A 173 -14.58 12.98 17.98
N GLU A 174 -14.18 12.26 16.93
CA GLU A 174 -13.52 10.96 17.02
C GLU A 174 -12.20 11.08 17.77
N TRP A 175 -11.31 12.00 17.37
CA TRP A 175 -10.03 12.17 18.03
C TRP A 175 -10.19 12.51 19.52
N GLN A 176 -11.11 13.42 19.85
CA GLN A 176 -11.40 13.74 21.25
C GLN A 176 -11.86 12.51 22.03
N TRP A 177 -12.68 11.64 21.44
CA TRP A 177 -13.09 10.40 22.09
C TRP A 177 -11.91 9.42 22.24
N PHE A 178 -11.17 9.19 21.15
CA PHE A 178 -10.06 8.24 21.09
C PHE A 178 -8.96 8.60 22.10
N GLU A 179 -8.53 9.86 22.15
CA GLU A 179 -7.52 10.37 23.08
C GLU A 179 -7.95 10.17 24.55
N ASN A 180 -9.23 10.39 24.86
CA ASN A 180 -9.77 10.27 26.22
C ASN A 180 -10.17 8.83 26.61
N SER A 181 -10.17 7.89 25.67
CA SER A 181 -10.58 6.50 25.93
C SER A 181 -9.59 5.72 26.79
N GLY A 182 -8.34 6.19 26.87
CA GLY A 182 -7.23 5.49 27.53
C GLY A 182 -6.65 4.33 26.72
N ILE A 183 -7.05 4.14 25.45
CA ILE A 183 -6.58 3.05 24.58
C ILE A 183 -5.11 3.16 24.19
N ILE A 184 -4.56 4.39 24.16
CA ILE A 184 -3.12 4.66 24.10
C ILE A 184 -2.56 4.43 25.51
N ASN A 185 -1.73 3.41 25.68
CA ASN A 185 -1.16 3.07 26.99
C ASN A 185 0.06 3.93 27.35
N ALA A 186 0.60 3.68 28.55
CA ALA A 186 1.73 4.42 29.10
C ALA A 186 3.03 4.31 28.28
N ASP A 187 3.12 3.32 27.39
CA ASP A 187 4.25 3.13 26.49
C ASP A 187 4.05 3.81 25.12
N TYR A 188 2.98 4.59 24.95
CA TYR A 188 2.53 5.15 23.67
C TYR A 188 2.21 4.09 22.60
N LEU A 189 1.85 2.88 23.02
CA LEU A 189 1.27 1.87 22.13
C LEU A 189 -0.25 1.82 22.30
N ILE A 190 -0.96 1.53 21.22
CA ILE A 190 -2.40 1.39 21.18
C ILE A 190 -2.77 -0.08 21.38
N ASN A 191 -3.50 -0.36 22.45
CA ASN A 191 -4.07 -1.68 22.71
C ASN A 191 -5.30 -1.92 21.82
N ASP A 192 -5.69 -3.19 21.68
CA ASP A 192 -6.74 -3.62 20.75
C ASP A 192 -8.09 -2.91 20.91
N GLY A 193 -8.49 -2.55 22.13
CA GLY A 193 -9.83 -2.05 22.37
C GLY A 193 -10.16 -1.74 23.82
N LEU A 194 -11.45 -1.58 24.07
CA LEU A 194 -11.99 -1.29 25.39
C LEU A 194 -12.85 -2.46 25.88
N ASN A 195 -12.62 -2.88 27.13
CA ASN A 195 -13.61 -3.67 27.85
C ASN A 195 -14.81 -2.76 28.11
N SER A 196 -15.99 -3.17 27.68
CA SER A 196 -17.17 -2.31 27.70
C SER A 196 -18.30 -2.84 28.60
N ASN A 197 -17.94 -3.66 29.60
CA ASN A 197 -18.85 -4.15 30.63
C ASN A 197 -19.38 -2.98 31.47
N ASP A 198 -20.69 -2.98 31.74
CA ASP A 198 -21.39 -2.01 32.60
C ASP A 198 -21.13 -0.52 32.25
N ASN A 199 -20.95 -0.20 30.96
CA ASN A 199 -20.62 1.14 30.45
C ASN A 199 -19.31 1.75 30.97
N ILE A 200 -18.48 0.97 31.68
CA ILE A 200 -17.15 1.38 32.12
C ILE A 200 -16.16 0.95 31.05
N CYS A 201 -15.82 1.90 30.18
CA CYS A 201 -14.92 1.63 29.06
C CYS A 201 -13.47 1.86 29.47
N VAL A 202 -12.79 0.75 29.70
CA VAL A 202 -11.40 0.73 30.16
C VAL A 202 -10.58 -0.01 29.11
N ASN A 203 -9.39 0.50 28.84
CA ASN A 203 -8.41 -0.17 28.00
C ASN A 203 -8.31 -1.65 28.37
N ASN A 204 -8.50 -2.52 27.39
CA ASN A 204 -8.49 -3.97 27.58
C ASN A 204 -7.08 -4.52 27.82
N ASN A 205 -6.04 -3.70 27.63
CA ASN A 205 -4.61 -4.04 27.69
C ASN A 205 -4.24 -5.26 26.82
N GLN A 206 -5.01 -5.52 25.77
CA GLN A 206 -4.75 -6.61 24.83
C GLN A 206 -3.64 -6.21 23.85
N THR A 207 -3.32 -7.12 22.92
CA THR A 207 -2.19 -7.00 21.99
C THR A 207 -2.14 -5.64 21.29
N THR A 208 -0.95 -5.07 21.24
CA THR A 208 -0.64 -3.86 20.48
C THR A 208 -0.20 -4.25 19.06
N TRP A 209 -1.17 -4.50 18.19
CA TRP A 209 -0.95 -4.89 16.79
C TRP A 209 -0.35 -3.74 15.97
N THR A 210 0.51 -4.03 14.98
CA THR A 210 1.23 -2.95 14.26
C THR A 210 0.30 -2.02 13.49
N TYR A 211 -0.79 -2.54 12.91
CA TYR A 211 -1.75 -1.73 12.15
C TYR A 211 -2.45 -0.66 12.99
N ASN A 212 -2.76 -0.95 14.27
CA ASN A 212 -3.35 0.03 15.19
C ASN A 212 -2.38 1.20 15.42
N GLN A 213 -1.08 0.91 15.42
CA GLN A 213 -0.05 1.93 15.57
C GLN A 213 0.14 2.75 14.30
N GLY A 214 -0.34 2.25 13.16
CA GLY A 214 -0.16 2.84 11.84
C GLY A 214 -1.32 3.74 11.45
N VAL A 215 -2.55 3.19 11.41
CA VAL A 215 -3.71 3.90 10.85
C VAL A 215 -3.97 5.23 11.55
N ILE A 216 -3.77 5.28 12.87
CA ILE A 216 -3.89 6.52 13.64
C ILE A 216 -2.93 7.63 13.15
N LEU A 217 -1.72 7.29 12.67
CA LEU A 217 -0.69 8.25 12.30
C LEU A 217 -1.14 9.16 11.16
N SER A 218 -1.74 8.59 10.11
CA SER A 218 -2.23 9.40 8.98
C SER A 218 -3.44 10.24 9.38
N GLY A 219 -4.32 9.72 10.21
CA GLY A 219 -5.48 10.46 10.72
C GLY A 219 -5.05 11.69 11.52
N LEU A 220 -4.08 11.52 12.42
CA LEU A 220 -3.47 12.60 13.20
C LEU A 220 -2.72 13.60 12.33
N ALA A 221 -1.96 13.13 11.34
CA ALA A 221 -1.20 14.01 10.44
C ALA A 221 -2.13 14.91 9.61
N LEU A 222 -3.19 14.35 9.04
CA LEU A 222 -4.18 15.11 8.29
C LEU A 222 -4.96 16.07 9.20
N LEU A 223 -5.34 15.63 10.40
CA LEU A 223 -6.04 16.48 11.36
C LEU A 223 -5.15 17.62 11.86
N TYR A 224 -3.85 17.37 12.05
CA TYR A 224 -2.85 18.42 12.30
C TYR A 224 -2.84 19.44 11.17
N ASN A 225 -2.74 18.99 9.92
CA ASN A 225 -2.71 19.88 8.77
C ASN A 225 -3.97 20.76 8.68
N ALA A 226 -5.12 20.23 9.06
CA ALA A 226 -6.38 20.97 9.05
C ALA A 226 -6.53 21.96 10.24
N THR A 227 -5.86 21.72 11.36
CA THR A 227 -6.11 22.46 12.63
C THR A 227 -4.90 23.24 13.15
N ASN A 228 -3.70 22.95 12.65
CA ASN A 228 -2.42 23.40 13.18
C ASN A 228 -2.16 23.01 14.66
N ASN A 229 -2.87 22.02 15.21
CA ASN A 229 -2.66 21.56 16.58
C ASN A 229 -1.43 20.62 16.67
N LYS A 230 -0.29 21.18 17.09
CA LYS A 230 0.99 20.46 17.18
C LYS A 230 0.97 19.25 18.12
N THR A 231 0.06 19.19 19.09
CA THR A 231 -0.07 18.03 19.98
C THR A 231 -0.39 16.75 19.20
N LEU A 232 -1.14 16.85 18.10
CA LEU A 232 -1.47 15.72 17.22
C LEU A 232 -0.22 15.10 16.60
N LEU A 233 0.71 15.92 16.08
CA LEU A 233 1.97 15.42 15.56
C LEU A 233 2.86 14.82 16.64
N ASN A 234 2.95 15.47 17.81
CA ASN A 234 3.75 14.93 18.92
C ASN A 234 3.27 13.54 19.33
N ILE A 235 1.95 13.33 19.38
CA ILE A 235 1.37 12.02 19.70
C ILE A 235 1.67 11.00 18.61
N ALA A 236 1.49 11.36 17.33
CA ALA A 236 1.84 10.50 16.22
C ALA A 236 3.32 10.10 16.24
N GLN A 237 4.21 11.03 16.57
CA GLN A 237 5.65 10.76 16.71
C GLN A 237 5.95 9.80 17.86
N ASN A 238 5.34 10.02 19.04
CA ASN A 238 5.51 9.11 20.18
C ASN A 238 5.03 7.68 19.88
N ILE A 239 3.91 7.52 19.16
CA ILE A 239 3.39 6.20 18.75
C ILE A 239 4.33 5.52 17.75
N ALA A 240 4.77 6.25 16.71
CA ALA A 240 5.71 5.73 15.72
C ALA A 240 7.05 5.33 16.37
N ASP A 241 7.56 6.16 17.28
CA ASP A 241 8.77 5.89 18.05
C ASP A 241 8.65 4.65 18.93
N ALA A 242 7.54 4.54 19.68
CA ALA A 242 7.26 3.37 20.51
C ALA A 242 7.16 2.10 19.67
N THR A 243 6.53 2.18 18.49
CA THR A 243 6.41 1.05 17.56
C THR A 243 7.76 0.59 17.04
N ILE A 244 8.59 1.50 16.54
CA ILE A 244 9.95 1.19 16.06
C ILE A 244 10.81 0.60 17.19
N GLN A 245 10.64 1.08 18.42
CA GLN A 245 11.39 0.61 19.57
C GLN A 245 10.93 -0.77 20.08
N LYS A 246 9.62 -1.04 20.09
CA LYS A 246 9.04 -2.19 20.82
C LYS A 246 8.49 -3.29 19.92
N LEU A 247 8.10 -2.99 18.69
CA LEU A 247 7.52 -3.95 17.73
C LEU A 247 8.52 -4.29 16.61
N THR A 248 9.79 -4.44 16.97
CA THR A 248 10.85 -4.84 16.06
C THR A 248 11.65 -6.02 16.62
N TYR A 249 12.26 -6.80 15.73
CA TYR A 249 13.31 -7.73 16.09
C TYR A 249 14.54 -6.99 16.63
N SER A 250 15.46 -7.70 17.29
CA SER A 250 16.68 -7.10 17.85
C SER A 250 17.58 -6.39 16.82
N ASN A 251 17.39 -6.67 15.53
CA ASN A 251 18.09 -6.02 14.44
C ASN A 251 17.30 -4.86 13.80
N GLY A 252 16.15 -4.46 14.36
CA GLY A 252 15.37 -3.31 13.91
C GLY A 252 14.34 -3.60 12.81
N ILE A 253 14.15 -4.86 12.39
CA ILE A 253 13.12 -5.23 11.41
C ILE A 253 11.75 -5.33 12.07
N LEU A 254 10.73 -4.77 11.43
CA LEU A 254 9.34 -4.76 11.92
C LEU A 254 8.82 -6.18 12.15
N LYS A 255 8.15 -6.38 13.29
CA LYS A 255 7.67 -7.66 13.76
C LYS A 255 6.23 -7.56 14.26
N GLU A 256 5.37 -8.47 13.83
CA GLU A 256 4.05 -8.64 14.44
C GLU A 256 4.18 -9.41 15.77
N PRO A 257 3.44 -9.05 16.85
CA PRO A 257 3.49 -9.76 18.13
C PRO A 257 3.18 -11.26 18.02
N CYS A 258 2.37 -11.68 17.04
CA CYS A 258 2.01 -13.09 16.82
C CYS A 258 3.10 -13.91 16.12
N GLU A 259 4.12 -13.31 15.50
CA GLU A 259 5.12 -14.05 14.73
C GLU A 259 5.83 -15.12 15.60
N PRO A 260 5.86 -16.41 15.18
CA PRO A 260 5.57 -16.94 13.84
C PRO A 260 4.15 -17.47 13.58
N ASN A 261 3.23 -17.37 14.53
CA ASN A 261 1.92 -18.05 14.49
C ASN A 261 0.77 -17.07 14.21
N CYS A 262 0.99 -16.12 13.32
CA CYS A 262 -0.04 -15.17 12.93
C CYS A 262 -1.14 -15.86 12.11
N ASP A 263 -2.39 -15.45 12.35
CA ASP A 263 -3.53 -15.84 11.54
C ASP A 263 -3.58 -15.05 10.22
N ASN A 264 -4.68 -15.20 9.48
CA ASN A 264 -4.80 -14.57 8.17
C ASN A 264 -4.90 -13.06 8.23
N ASP A 265 -5.52 -12.47 9.25
CA ASP A 265 -5.70 -11.02 9.35
C ASP A 265 -4.35 -10.32 9.55
N GLN A 266 -3.58 -10.86 10.49
CA GLN A 266 -2.33 -10.27 10.97
C GLN A 266 -1.22 -10.19 9.91
N LYS A 267 -1.35 -10.93 8.81
CA LYS A 267 -0.37 -10.94 7.70
C LYS A 267 -0.22 -9.60 6.99
N LEU A 268 -1.25 -8.75 7.02
CA LEU A 268 -1.23 -7.42 6.39
C LEU A 268 -0.76 -6.29 7.30
N PHE A 269 -0.80 -6.50 8.61
CA PHE A 269 -0.73 -5.42 9.59
C PHE A 269 0.57 -4.61 9.53
N LYS A 270 1.69 -5.27 9.21
CA LYS A 270 2.98 -4.60 9.00
C LYS A 270 2.99 -3.67 7.80
N GLY A 271 2.37 -4.09 6.69
CA GLY A 271 2.23 -3.29 5.47
C GLY A 271 1.41 -2.02 5.72
N ILE A 272 0.28 -2.18 6.40
CA ILE A 272 -0.57 -1.06 6.84
C ILE A 272 0.25 -0.10 7.71
N PHE A 273 1.00 -0.60 8.69
CA PHE A 273 1.84 0.26 9.52
C PHE A 273 2.81 1.11 8.69
N VAL A 274 3.61 0.49 7.82
CA VAL A 274 4.61 1.22 7.04
C VAL A 274 4.00 2.19 6.03
N ARG A 275 2.85 1.85 5.44
CA ARG A 275 2.09 2.75 4.56
C ARG A 275 1.69 4.01 5.30
N HIS A 276 1.06 3.87 6.46
CA HIS A 276 0.59 5.02 7.22
C HIS A 276 1.73 5.81 7.89
N LEU A 277 2.85 5.16 8.23
CA LEU A 277 4.08 5.85 8.61
C LEU A 277 4.61 6.71 7.46
N SER A 278 4.54 6.22 6.22
CA SER A 278 4.92 7.01 5.04
C SER A 278 4.02 8.22 4.81
N TYR A 279 2.72 8.11 5.14
CA TYR A 279 1.77 9.22 5.07
C TYR A 279 1.98 10.28 6.15
N LEU A 280 2.60 9.94 7.27
CA LEU A 280 2.98 10.91 8.31
C LEU A 280 4.16 11.80 7.86
N LEU A 281 5.12 11.24 7.12
CA LEU A 281 6.39 11.89 6.79
C LEU A 281 6.25 13.31 6.21
N PRO A 282 5.36 13.59 5.22
CA PRO A 282 5.23 14.92 4.63
C PRO A 282 4.79 16.02 5.61
N TYR A 283 4.27 15.65 6.78
CA TYR A 283 3.80 16.58 7.80
C TYR A 283 4.82 16.85 8.90
N LEU A 284 5.90 16.07 8.95
CA LEU A 284 6.98 16.29 9.90
C LEU A 284 7.84 17.47 9.47
N ILE A 285 8.25 18.27 10.44
CA ILE A 285 9.13 19.44 10.23
C ILE A 285 10.53 19.23 10.83
N ASP A 286 10.69 18.24 11.70
CA ASP A 286 11.97 17.98 12.33
C ASP A 286 12.77 16.94 11.53
N PRO A 287 14.03 17.22 11.19
CA PRO A 287 14.82 16.35 10.33
C PRO A 287 15.21 15.02 11.02
N ILE A 288 15.14 14.95 12.35
CA ILE A 288 15.54 13.77 13.13
C ILE A 288 14.52 12.65 12.93
N HIS A 289 13.22 12.92 13.11
CA HIS A 289 12.18 11.91 12.88
C HIS A 289 12.04 11.58 11.39
N ILE A 290 12.16 12.56 10.49
CA ILE A 290 12.18 12.30 9.04
C ILE A 290 13.27 11.29 8.68
N GLN A 291 14.49 11.52 9.15
CA GLN A 291 15.61 10.60 8.90
C GLN A 291 15.38 9.24 9.57
N LYS A 292 14.96 9.21 10.84
CA LYS A 292 14.71 7.98 11.60
C LYS A 292 13.69 7.07 10.90
N TYR A 293 12.54 7.63 10.51
CA TYR A 293 11.47 6.86 9.88
C TYR A 293 11.83 6.44 8.45
N THR A 294 12.50 7.31 7.69
CA THR A 294 12.99 6.95 6.35
C THR A 294 13.99 5.80 6.40
N LEU A 295 14.97 5.85 7.32
CA LEU A 295 15.94 4.77 7.50
C LEU A 295 15.27 3.47 7.97
N PHE A 296 14.28 3.57 8.86
CA PHE A 296 13.51 2.41 9.32
C PHE A 296 12.78 1.71 8.16
N LEU A 297 12.09 2.48 7.31
CA LEU A 297 11.44 1.93 6.12
C LEU A 297 12.47 1.27 5.19
N GLN A 298 13.60 1.96 4.91
CA GLN A 298 14.65 1.47 4.01
C GLN A 298 15.24 0.16 4.51
N GLN A 299 15.49 0.04 5.82
CA GLN A 299 16.03 -1.17 6.41
C GLN A 299 15.08 -2.37 6.24
N ASN A 300 13.79 -2.17 6.42
CA ASN A 300 12.78 -3.20 6.19
C ASN A 300 12.72 -3.61 4.70
N ALA A 301 12.71 -2.64 3.78
CA ALA A 301 12.67 -2.91 2.33
C ALA A 301 13.91 -3.67 1.85
N ILE A 302 15.09 -3.34 2.37
CA ILE A 302 16.34 -4.07 2.11
C ILE A 302 16.24 -5.51 2.60
N SER A 303 15.75 -5.72 3.82
CA SER A 303 15.57 -7.07 4.37
C SER A 303 14.64 -7.92 3.51
N VAL A 304 13.48 -7.37 3.15
CA VAL A 304 12.47 -8.09 2.37
C VAL A 304 12.95 -8.42 0.95
N SER A 305 13.57 -7.46 0.26
CA SER A 305 14.05 -7.64 -1.12
C SER A 305 15.19 -8.65 -1.24
N MET A 306 16.07 -8.75 -0.24
CA MET A 306 17.23 -9.65 -0.28
C MET A 306 16.91 -11.09 0.12
N THR A 307 16.02 -11.29 1.09
CA THR A 307 15.94 -12.59 1.79
C THR A 307 14.53 -13.10 2.07
N ASN A 308 13.48 -12.32 1.80
CA ASN A 308 12.09 -12.76 2.03
C ASN A 308 11.34 -13.14 0.74
N ARG A 309 11.82 -12.72 -0.44
CA ARG A 309 11.25 -13.14 -1.73
C ARG A 309 11.50 -14.63 -1.99
N CYS A 310 10.46 -15.38 -2.29
CA CYS A 310 10.57 -16.75 -2.77
C CYS A 310 10.90 -16.81 -4.27
N GLU A 311 11.98 -17.47 -4.67
CA GLU A 311 12.35 -17.61 -6.09
C GLU A 311 11.39 -18.52 -6.90
N LEU A 312 10.58 -19.35 -6.23
CA LEU A 312 9.66 -20.28 -6.90
C LEU A 312 8.38 -19.63 -7.42
N ASP A 313 7.88 -18.60 -6.75
CA ASP A 313 6.61 -17.93 -7.09
C ASP A 313 6.70 -16.41 -7.00
N GLY A 314 7.82 -15.86 -6.54
CA GLY A 314 8.04 -14.42 -6.39
C GLY A 314 7.16 -13.77 -5.31
N LEU A 315 6.51 -14.55 -4.45
CA LEU A 315 5.77 -14.05 -3.30
C LEU A 315 6.70 -13.74 -2.13
N PHE A 316 6.19 -12.93 -1.23
CA PHE A 316 6.83 -12.58 0.02
C PHE A 316 6.08 -13.22 1.17
N GLY A 317 6.81 -13.61 2.21
CA GLY A 317 6.22 -14.18 3.42
C GLY A 317 6.11 -13.21 4.57
N LEU A 318 5.53 -13.68 5.67
CA LEU A 318 5.34 -12.90 6.89
C LEU A 318 6.70 -12.47 7.50
N PHE A 319 7.73 -13.31 7.41
CA PHE A 319 9.00 -13.08 8.11
C PHE A 319 9.92 -12.10 7.38
N TRP A 320 9.68 -10.80 7.51
CA TRP A 320 10.57 -9.77 6.94
C TRP A 320 12.01 -9.87 7.44
N ASN A 321 12.23 -10.53 8.58
CA ASN A 321 13.54 -10.84 9.16
C ASN A 321 14.10 -12.22 8.74
N ASN A 322 13.52 -12.88 7.73
CA ASN A 322 14.04 -14.15 7.23
C ASN A 322 15.47 -13.94 6.72
N THR A 323 16.44 -14.71 7.20
CA THR A 323 17.84 -14.62 6.76
C THR A 323 18.23 -15.72 5.77
N SER A 324 17.29 -16.59 5.38
CA SER A 324 17.55 -17.75 4.53
C SER A 324 17.15 -17.50 3.08
N ILE A 325 18.14 -17.32 2.20
CA ILE A 325 17.93 -17.04 0.76
C ILE A 325 17.26 -18.21 0.01
N ASN A 326 17.45 -19.46 0.49
CA ASN A 326 17.03 -20.66 -0.25
C ASN A 326 15.75 -21.33 0.27
N ASN A 327 15.14 -20.78 1.33
CA ASN A 327 13.93 -21.34 1.92
C ASN A 327 12.80 -20.35 1.79
N CYS A 328 11.93 -20.59 0.80
CA CYS A 328 10.69 -19.85 0.65
C CYS A 328 9.89 -19.92 1.96
N ASP A 329 9.55 -18.75 2.50
CA ASP A 329 8.69 -18.64 3.68
C ASP A 329 7.36 -19.35 3.41
N SER A 330 6.99 -20.33 4.23
CA SER A 330 5.77 -21.11 4.05
C SER A 330 4.49 -20.32 4.33
N THR A 331 4.60 -19.17 4.98
CA THR A 331 3.47 -18.28 5.27
C THR A 331 3.10 -17.37 4.10
N ARG A 332 3.89 -17.37 3.03
CA ARG A 332 3.67 -16.50 1.86
C ARG A 332 2.32 -16.76 1.20
N ASP A 333 1.58 -15.69 1.00
CA ASP A 333 0.33 -15.66 0.27
C ASP A 333 0.10 -14.26 -0.33
N THR A 334 -1.13 -14.03 -0.79
CA THR A 334 -1.55 -12.74 -1.35
C THR A 334 -1.46 -11.62 -0.30
N ALA A 335 -1.90 -11.88 0.93
CA ALA A 335 -1.93 -10.89 2.01
C ALA A 335 -0.51 -10.45 2.41
N THR A 336 0.42 -11.39 2.62
CA THR A 336 1.82 -11.04 2.91
C THR A 336 2.51 -10.32 1.75
N THR A 337 2.14 -10.66 0.51
CA THR A 337 2.66 -9.98 -0.69
C THR A 337 2.12 -8.56 -0.84
N SER A 338 0.83 -8.35 -0.55
CA SER A 338 0.21 -7.02 -0.47
C SER A 338 0.85 -6.17 0.64
N SER A 339 1.14 -6.78 1.80
CA SER A 339 1.88 -6.14 2.89
C SER A 339 3.26 -5.62 2.45
N VAL A 340 3.95 -6.35 1.58
CA VAL A 340 5.26 -5.95 1.04
C VAL A 340 5.14 -4.90 -0.06
N LEU A 341 4.06 -4.92 -0.84
CA LEU A 341 3.78 -3.84 -1.79
C LEU A 341 3.67 -2.50 -1.06
N ASP A 342 2.94 -2.45 0.06
CA ASP A 342 2.85 -1.26 0.91
C ASP A 342 4.24 -0.76 1.36
N LEU A 343 5.15 -1.68 1.72
CA LEU A 343 6.52 -1.33 2.11
C LEU A 343 7.32 -0.70 0.97
N PHE A 344 7.28 -1.29 -0.23
CA PHE A 344 8.00 -0.73 -1.38
C PHE A 344 7.44 0.64 -1.78
N LEU A 345 6.11 0.81 -1.77
CA LEU A 345 5.48 2.09 -2.06
C LEU A 345 5.78 3.15 -1.00
N SER A 346 5.90 2.75 0.26
CA SER A 346 6.30 3.65 1.35
C SER A 346 7.66 4.30 1.08
N ILE A 347 8.62 3.54 0.54
CA ILE A 347 9.94 4.06 0.15
C ILE A 347 9.85 5.03 -1.02
N VAL A 348 9.11 4.66 -2.07
CA VAL A 348 8.90 5.52 -3.25
C VAL A 348 8.36 6.89 -2.82
N ASN A 349 7.41 6.91 -1.88
CA ASN A 349 6.85 8.15 -1.32
C ASN A 349 7.87 8.97 -0.52
N THR A 350 8.78 8.34 0.23
CA THR A 350 9.79 9.06 1.03
C THR A 350 10.84 9.77 0.18
N GLN A 351 11.20 9.21 -0.97
CA GLN A 351 12.35 9.66 -1.75
C GLN A 351 12.00 10.74 -2.78
N GLN A 352 10.71 10.93 -3.11
CA GLN A 352 10.25 12.06 -3.93
C GLN A 352 10.52 13.43 -3.29
N GLN A 353 10.76 13.50 -1.98
CA GLN A 353 11.15 14.74 -1.30
C GLN A 353 12.63 15.14 -1.49
N ILE A 354 13.48 14.26 -2.04
CA ILE A 354 14.95 14.45 -2.06
C ILE A 354 15.53 14.79 -3.45
N THR A 355 14.81 14.58 -4.56
CA THR A 355 15.40 14.76 -5.91
C THR A 355 14.84 15.94 -6.68
N THR A 356 15.66 16.97 -6.92
CA THR A 356 15.48 18.02 -7.95
C THR A 356 15.91 17.55 -9.35
N SER A 357 16.14 16.25 -9.55
CA SER A 357 16.56 15.66 -10.81
C SER A 357 15.55 14.59 -11.21
N ASN A 358 14.65 14.95 -12.13
CA ASN A 358 13.70 14.01 -12.69
C ASN A 358 14.44 13.07 -13.64
N TRP A 359 14.56 11.81 -13.26
CA TRP A 359 14.87 10.75 -14.20
C TRP A 359 13.58 10.44 -14.98
N ILE A 360 13.58 10.71 -16.28
CA ILE A 360 12.47 10.29 -17.14
C ILE A 360 12.68 8.81 -17.44
N LEU A 361 11.75 7.97 -16.96
CA LEU A 361 11.61 6.60 -17.44
C LEU A 361 11.29 6.67 -18.93
N LEU A 362 12.17 6.14 -19.78
CA LEU A 362 11.99 6.26 -21.22
C LEU A 362 10.88 5.37 -21.78
N GLY A 363 10.39 4.39 -21.02
CA GLY A 363 9.23 3.63 -21.44
C GLY A 363 8.72 2.61 -20.43
N MET A 364 7.41 2.72 -20.19
CA MET A 364 6.45 1.63 -20.06
C MET A 364 5.42 1.90 -21.16
N GLY A 365 5.50 1.24 -22.31
CA GLY A 365 4.55 1.51 -23.38
C GLY A 365 3.28 0.69 -23.26
N ASN A 366 2.14 1.31 -22.95
CA ASN A 366 0.87 0.85 -23.51
C ASN A 366 0.97 1.03 -25.03
N CYS A 367 1.14 -0.07 -25.78
CA CYS A 367 1.09 0.00 -27.23
C CYS A 367 -0.37 0.17 -27.64
N MET A 368 -0.70 1.32 -28.25
CA MET A 368 -1.91 1.48 -29.07
C MET A 368 -1.50 1.47 -30.53
N ASP A 369 -2.22 0.71 -31.35
CA ASP A 369 -2.05 0.77 -32.80
C ASP A 369 -2.66 2.05 -33.39
N ASP A 370 -2.48 2.26 -34.70
CA ASP A 370 -3.04 3.40 -35.45
C ASP A 370 -4.59 3.44 -35.46
N GLN A 371 -5.25 2.50 -34.77
CA GLN A 371 -6.69 2.36 -34.65
C GLN A 371 -7.19 2.49 -33.19
N ASN A 372 -6.32 2.93 -32.26
CA ASN A 372 -6.58 3.09 -30.82
C ASN A 372 -6.91 1.78 -30.07
N PHE A 373 -6.44 0.62 -30.54
CA PHE A 373 -6.53 -0.62 -29.76
C PHE A 373 -5.35 -0.77 -28.80
N SER A 374 -5.61 -0.82 -27.50
CA SER A 374 -4.61 -1.10 -26.45
C SER A 374 -4.24 -2.59 -26.42
N MET A 375 -2.96 -2.92 -26.59
CA MET A 375 -2.45 -4.28 -26.39
C MET A 375 -2.02 -4.53 -24.93
N SER A 376 -2.37 -5.70 -24.41
CA SER A 376 -2.00 -6.14 -23.07
C SER A 376 -0.53 -6.59 -23.02
N ASN A 377 0.32 -5.90 -22.26
CA ASN A 377 1.75 -6.25 -22.05
C ASN A 377 1.99 -7.47 -21.14
N PHE A 378 1.02 -8.37 -21.05
CA PHE A 378 1.10 -9.54 -20.16
C PHE A 378 0.65 -10.78 -20.91
N TYR A 379 1.61 -11.63 -21.26
CA TYR A 379 1.33 -12.95 -21.82
C TYR A 379 1.14 -13.95 -20.68
N LYS A 380 -0.04 -14.57 -20.62
CA LYS A 380 -0.42 -15.55 -19.60
C LYS A 380 -0.38 -16.96 -20.20
N ASN A 381 0.09 -17.93 -19.39
CA ASN A 381 0.17 -19.38 -19.62
C ASN A 381 1.32 -19.85 -20.51
N ASP A 382 2.17 -20.72 -19.95
CA ASP A 382 3.25 -21.47 -20.61
C ASP A 382 4.24 -20.64 -21.44
N VAL A 383 4.51 -19.41 -21.01
CA VAL A 383 5.53 -18.57 -21.63
C VAL A 383 6.90 -19.09 -21.22
N THR A 384 7.65 -19.59 -22.18
CA THR A 384 9.09 -19.89 -22.03
C THR A 384 9.91 -18.62 -22.27
N GLU A 385 11.15 -18.58 -21.78
CA GLU A 385 12.07 -17.46 -22.05
C GLU A 385 12.18 -17.22 -23.56
N ASN A 386 12.23 -18.31 -24.32
CA ASN A 386 12.29 -18.26 -25.77
C ASN A 386 11.04 -17.62 -26.38
N ILE A 387 9.84 -17.96 -25.89
CA ILE A 387 8.61 -17.30 -26.35
C ILE A 387 8.67 -15.81 -26.02
N CYS A 388 9.07 -15.44 -24.81
CA CYS A 388 9.14 -14.03 -24.45
C CYS A 388 10.15 -13.24 -25.28
N ARG A 389 11.36 -13.79 -25.44
CA ARG A 389 12.40 -13.20 -26.29
C ARG A 389 11.91 -13.04 -27.71
N THR A 390 11.34 -14.09 -28.31
CA THR A 390 10.82 -14.04 -29.67
C THR A 390 9.69 -13.02 -29.81
N THR A 391 8.81 -12.89 -28.83
CA THR A 391 7.76 -11.86 -28.86
C THR A 391 8.35 -10.45 -28.74
N ALA A 392 9.34 -10.24 -27.88
CA ALA A 392 10.03 -8.96 -27.77
C ALA A 392 10.82 -8.62 -29.04
N ASP A 393 11.54 -9.58 -29.63
CA ASP A 393 12.28 -9.40 -30.89
C ASP A 393 11.36 -9.06 -32.08
N ASN A 394 10.11 -9.53 -32.06
CA ASN A 394 9.12 -9.25 -33.10
C ASN A 394 8.37 -7.92 -32.88
N ASP A 395 8.51 -7.29 -31.72
CA ASP A 395 7.91 -5.99 -31.42
C ASP A 395 8.91 -4.87 -31.70
N ILE A 396 8.64 -4.07 -32.73
CA ILE A 396 9.49 -2.96 -33.18
C ILE A 396 9.63 -1.81 -32.15
N GLY A 397 8.82 -1.82 -31.09
CA GLY A 397 8.87 -0.90 -29.96
C GLY A 397 9.51 -1.48 -28.70
N ALA A 398 9.82 -2.77 -28.67
CA ALA A 398 10.43 -3.42 -27.51
C ALA A 398 11.93 -3.08 -27.41
N ILE A 399 12.35 -2.80 -26.18
CA ILE A 399 13.76 -2.50 -25.84
C ILE A 399 14.36 -3.49 -24.85
N ALA A 400 13.52 -4.17 -24.07
CA ALA A 400 13.93 -5.20 -23.13
C ALA A 400 12.76 -6.12 -22.83
N TYR A 401 13.03 -7.28 -22.24
CA TYR A 401 12.00 -8.14 -21.66
C TYR A 401 12.47 -8.68 -20.32
N ASP A 402 11.52 -8.96 -19.43
CA ASP A 402 11.74 -9.50 -18.09
C ASP A 402 11.05 -10.86 -17.99
N TYR A 403 11.86 -11.92 -17.90
CA TYR A 403 11.46 -13.31 -17.83
C TYR A 403 11.86 -13.91 -16.48
N GLU A 404 11.17 -13.54 -15.40
CA GLU A 404 11.40 -14.15 -14.08
C GLU A 404 10.13 -14.32 -13.23
N LEU A 405 8.95 -14.11 -13.82
CA LEU A 405 7.74 -14.01 -13.04
C LEU A 405 6.99 -15.34 -13.07
N LYS A 406 6.97 -16.05 -11.94
CA LYS A 406 6.17 -17.27 -11.79
C LYS A 406 4.83 -16.94 -11.13
N CYS A 407 3.73 -17.48 -11.65
CA CYS A 407 2.41 -17.55 -11.01
C CYS A 407 2.09 -19.04 -10.81
N ASN A 408 2.03 -19.54 -9.57
CA ASN A 408 1.64 -20.94 -9.31
C ASN A 408 2.43 -21.98 -10.15
N GLY A 409 3.73 -21.73 -10.38
CA GLY A 409 4.59 -22.60 -11.20
C GLY A 409 4.63 -22.27 -12.70
N ASN A 410 3.71 -21.44 -13.22
CA ASN A 410 3.70 -21.03 -14.63
C ASN A 410 4.50 -19.75 -14.82
N GLY A 411 5.39 -19.72 -15.82
CA GLY A 411 6.12 -18.53 -16.22
C GLY A 411 5.19 -17.52 -16.90
N PHE A 412 5.38 -16.25 -16.60
CA PHE A 412 4.89 -15.12 -17.38
C PHE A 412 6.03 -14.17 -17.66
N CYS A 413 5.88 -13.41 -18.74
CA CYS A 413 6.88 -12.48 -19.17
C CYS A 413 6.30 -11.10 -19.39
N ARG A 414 7.15 -10.10 -19.16
CA ARG A 414 6.87 -8.69 -19.40
C ARG A 414 7.77 -8.21 -20.53
N ILE A 415 7.18 -7.59 -21.54
CA ILE A 415 7.92 -6.88 -22.59
C ILE A 415 7.95 -5.40 -22.20
N ARG A 416 9.15 -4.81 -22.23
CA ARG A 416 9.36 -3.38 -21.98
C ARG A 416 9.49 -2.68 -23.33
N THR A 417 8.53 -1.82 -23.64
CA THR A 417 8.50 -1.01 -24.87
C THR A 417 8.71 0.47 -24.55
N LEU A 418 9.36 1.20 -25.47
CA LEU A 418 9.39 2.67 -25.44
C LEU A 418 8.14 3.20 -26.12
N SER A 419 7.41 4.10 -25.46
CA SER A 419 6.13 4.63 -25.98
C SER A 419 6.29 5.70 -27.06
N ASP A 420 7.46 6.31 -27.26
CA ASP A 420 7.62 7.37 -28.28
C ASP A 420 9.06 7.51 -28.81
N ARG A 421 9.25 7.34 -30.12
CA ARG A 421 10.52 7.58 -30.84
C ARG A 421 10.89 9.07 -30.92
N SER A 422 9.92 9.97 -30.75
CA SER A 422 10.08 11.43 -30.94
C SER A 422 10.76 12.13 -29.76
N LEU A 423 10.83 11.49 -28.58
CA LEU A 423 11.44 12.03 -27.35
C LEU A 423 12.94 11.73 -27.23
N THR A 424 13.59 11.39 -28.33
CA THR A 424 15.00 10.99 -28.37
C THR A 424 15.89 12.23 -28.35
N PRO A 425 16.74 12.41 -27.33
CA PRO A 425 17.53 13.62 -27.18
C PRO A 425 18.58 13.76 -28.26
N THR A 426 18.83 15.01 -28.63
CA THR A 426 19.80 15.41 -29.64
C THR A 426 21.18 14.82 -29.33
N GLY A 427 21.75 14.05 -30.27
CA GLY A 427 23.07 13.40 -30.14
C GLY A 427 23.03 11.89 -29.89
N TRP A 428 21.84 11.30 -29.73
CA TRP A 428 21.66 9.85 -29.68
C TRP A 428 21.12 9.33 -31.02
N THR A 429 21.66 8.21 -31.51
CA THR A 429 21.17 7.49 -32.69
C THR A 429 20.66 6.11 -32.27
N TYR A 430 19.42 5.78 -32.66
CA TYR A 430 18.92 4.42 -32.52
C TYR A 430 19.63 3.47 -33.48
N GLU A 431 20.00 2.30 -32.97
CA GLU A 431 20.35 1.16 -33.79
C GLU A 431 19.26 0.09 -33.66
N VAL A 432 18.86 -0.50 -34.77
CA VAL A 432 17.95 -1.66 -34.80
C VAL A 432 18.72 -2.86 -34.23
N GLY A 433 18.22 -3.46 -33.15
CA GLY A 433 18.86 -4.62 -32.52
C GLY A 433 17.85 -5.53 -31.82
N ASN A 434 18.19 -6.82 -31.70
CA ASN A 434 17.40 -7.84 -31.00
C ASN A 434 17.31 -7.50 -29.50
N ALA A 435 16.18 -7.82 -28.86
CA ALA A 435 15.93 -7.56 -27.46
C ALA A 435 16.98 -8.26 -26.57
N ILE A 436 17.58 -7.51 -25.65
CA ILE A 436 18.60 -8.06 -24.74
C ILE A 436 17.90 -8.71 -23.55
N THR A 437 18.34 -9.91 -23.19
CA THR A 437 17.86 -10.65 -22.01
C THR A 437 18.44 -10.02 -20.75
N VAL A 438 17.61 -9.60 -19.80
CA VAL A 438 18.06 -9.13 -18.48
C VAL A 438 18.00 -10.32 -17.51
N THR A 439 19.10 -11.06 -17.38
CA THR A 439 19.22 -12.15 -16.40
C THR A 439 20.37 -11.91 -15.42
N ARG A 440 20.11 -12.17 -14.14
CA ARG A 440 21.09 -12.03 -13.05
C ARG A 440 22.10 -13.17 -13.06
N THR A 441 23.14 -13.09 -13.89
CA THR A 441 24.27 -14.05 -13.81
C THR A 441 25.64 -13.41 -13.61
N ASN A 442 25.86 -12.12 -13.92
CA ASN A 442 27.17 -11.49 -13.67
C ASN A 442 27.06 -10.00 -13.32
N LYS A 443 26.71 -9.70 -12.05
CA LYS A 443 26.98 -8.49 -11.23
C LYS A 443 27.20 -7.09 -11.84
N ILE A 444 26.81 -6.81 -13.08
CA ILE A 444 26.56 -5.48 -13.61
C ILE A 444 25.33 -5.62 -14.50
N ILE A 445 24.18 -5.25 -13.95
CA ILE A 445 22.89 -5.20 -14.61
C ILE A 445 22.54 -3.73 -14.74
N LEU A 446 22.29 -3.26 -15.96
CA LEU A 446 21.60 -1.99 -16.17
C LEU A 446 20.11 -2.30 -16.06
N THR A 447 19.52 -1.93 -14.92
CA THR A 447 18.15 -2.32 -14.55
C THR A 447 17.09 -1.50 -15.28
N ASN A 448 17.46 -0.43 -16.01
CA ASN A 448 16.52 0.51 -16.61
C ASN A 448 17.16 1.32 -17.76
N CYS A 449 16.38 1.62 -18.81
CA CYS A 449 16.68 2.68 -19.77
C CYS A 449 16.14 4.01 -19.22
N TYR A 450 17.03 4.89 -18.76
CA TYR A 450 16.68 6.25 -18.33
C TYR A 450 17.36 7.28 -19.21
N LEU A 451 16.69 8.41 -19.43
CA LEU A 451 17.34 9.61 -19.93
C LEU A 451 17.44 10.65 -18.83
N ARG A 452 18.69 11.07 -18.60
CA ARG A 452 19.02 12.21 -17.77
C ARG A 452 18.72 13.47 -18.58
N THR A 453 17.68 14.21 -18.23
CA THR A 453 17.54 15.58 -18.72
C THR A 453 18.40 16.49 -17.85
N ASN A 454 19.22 17.34 -18.49
CA ASN A 454 19.97 18.38 -17.80
C ASN A 454 19.05 19.46 -17.23
#